data_AF-A0A075AV47-F1
#
_entry.id   AF-A0A075AV47-F1
#
_cell.length_a   1.000
_cell.length_b   1.000
_cell.length_c   1.000
_cell.angle_alpha   90.00
_cell.angle_beta   90.00
_cell.angle_gamma   90.00
#
_symmetry.space_group_name_H-M   'P 1'
#
loop_
_entity.id
_entity.type
_entity.pdbx_description
1 polymer ?
#
loop_
_entity_poly.entity_id
_entity_poly.type
_entity_poly.pdbx_seq_one_letter_code
_entity_poly.pdbx_strand_id
1 'polypeptide(L)'
;MKEATKPTALQKLINEQKGFTVYKSGQTFMLHVFWEAPNRDAAERLLEALNRCAIATYRDTPCVPTYFFRISNNDANLYGDAPKLVKDHAQLAAAIKKLGLGVPRAAVLSDLAKRNLDPKYLDLDLLAELPPPLQGQKPVAIEFTELYLDERAFMQHAGSRDYLDAYGTVMSPGLSNRIPTTLRFGNPTQDMIEKILEPMLREQVTCLSSDSTIWNQPGRFSKDHFVVSVDYESVMFDSYVFSSMYQNECVWSVRFRHPIRDNVTRLMTLLIWDEEKSTHLFKEITDANPIQGEIYAANEELEKKIQLFLHGNTKLVVNNDRKAGYLLHAKVSELVCES
;
A
#
# COMPACT_ATOMS: atom_id res chain seq x y z
N MET A 1 2.27 42.59 23.77
CA MET A 1 2.68 41.55 22.81
C MET A 1 3.56 40.56 23.56
N LYS A 2 3.13 39.30 23.73
CA LYS A 2 3.99 38.27 24.32
C LYS A 2 5.06 37.92 23.28
N GLU A 3 6.33 38.05 23.66
CA GLU A 3 7.45 37.60 22.82
C GLU A 3 7.25 36.13 22.48
N ALA A 4 7.23 35.82 21.18
CA ALA A 4 7.22 34.44 20.72
C ALA A 4 8.55 33.80 21.13
N THR A 5 8.48 32.83 22.04
CA THR A 5 9.63 32.04 22.49
C THR A 5 10.35 31.44 21.30
N LYS A 6 11.67 31.65 21.22
CA LYS A 6 12.52 31.08 20.16
C LYS A 6 12.35 29.56 20.10
N PRO A 7 12.22 28.97 18.90
CA PRO A 7 12.05 27.53 18.77
C PRO A 7 13.26 26.78 19.33
N THR A 8 12.99 25.75 20.12
CA THR A 8 13.98 24.80 20.63
C THR A 8 14.71 24.13 19.47
N ALA A 9 15.90 23.56 19.72
CA ALA A 9 16.62 22.79 18.70
C ALA A 9 15.76 21.65 18.12
N LEU A 10 14.93 21.03 18.96
CA LEU A 10 13.95 20.03 18.56
C LEU A 10 12.85 20.60 17.65
N GLN A 11 12.31 21.78 17.97
CA GLN A 11 11.33 22.45 17.11
C GLN A 11 11.94 22.89 15.77
N LYS A 12 13.21 23.31 15.75
CA LYS A 12 13.91 23.62 14.50
C LYS A 12 14.04 22.37 13.62
N LEU A 13 14.48 21.25 14.17
CA LEU A 13 14.64 19.99 13.43
C LEU A 13 13.29 19.43 12.91
N ILE A 14 12.20 19.59 13.67
CA ILE A 14 10.84 19.23 13.22
C ILE A 14 10.37 20.13 12.07
N ASN A 15 10.75 21.40 12.09
CA ASN A 15 10.37 22.41 11.10
C ASN A 15 11.32 22.50 9.91
N GLU A 16 12.44 21.77 9.92
CA GLU A 16 13.32 21.68 8.76
C GLU A 16 12.60 21.00 7.60
N GLN A 17 12.80 21.55 6.40
CA GLN A 17 12.23 21.02 5.17
C GLN A 17 12.81 19.63 4.91
N LYS A 18 11.95 18.61 4.88
CA LYS A 18 12.32 17.24 4.54
C LYS A 18 12.34 17.03 3.02
N GLY A 19 13.07 16.03 2.56
CA GLY A 19 13.15 15.65 1.15
C GLY A 19 14.21 16.38 0.35
N PHE A 20 14.47 15.86 -0.84
CA PHE A 20 15.34 16.46 -1.83
C PHE A 20 14.53 16.75 -3.09
N THR A 21 14.83 17.86 -3.76
CA THR A 21 14.38 18.07 -5.14
C THR A 21 15.27 17.32 -6.13
N VAL A 22 16.46 16.90 -5.72
CA VAL A 22 17.42 16.21 -6.58
C VAL A 22 17.54 14.74 -6.15
N TYR A 23 17.31 13.81 -7.07
CA TYR A 23 17.40 12.36 -6.81
C TYR A 23 18.46 11.69 -7.67
N LYS A 24 19.05 10.59 -7.19
CA LYS A 24 20.06 9.84 -7.95
C LYS A 24 19.44 8.93 -9.00
N SER A 25 19.89 9.04 -10.24
CA SER A 25 19.48 8.12 -11.30
C SER A 25 19.83 6.66 -10.95
N GLY A 26 18.98 5.74 -11.39
CA GLY A 26 19.21 4.30 -11.27
C GLY A 26 18.99 3.70 -9.87
N GLN A 27 18.66 4.51 -8.86
CA GLN A 27 18.39 4.04 -7.49
C GLN A 27 16.90 3.93 -7.15
N THR A 28 16.02 4.27 -8.11
CA THR A 28 14.58 4.28 -7.92
C THR A 28 14.06 2.87 -7.63
N PHE A 29 13.19 2.77 -6.63
CA PHE A 29 12.50 1.54 -6.30
C PHE A 29 11.10 1.82 -5.76
N MET A 30 10.21 0.85 -5.94
CA MET A 30 8.84 0.89 -5.45
C MET A 30 8.61 -0.28 -4.52
N LEU A 31 7.91 -0.03 -3.43
CA LEU A 31 7.38 -1.05 -2.54
C LEU A 31 5.87 -1.13 -2.72
N HIS A 32 5.35 -2.34 -2.87
CA HIS A 32 3.92 -2.59 -2.84
C HIS A 32 3.60 -3.67 -1.81
N VAL A 33 2.77 -3.34 -0.82
CA VAL A 33 2.51 -4.16 0.37
C VAL A 33 1.08 -4.65 0.39
N PHE A 34 0.91 -5.95 0.60
CA PHE A 34 -0.36 -6.59 0.90
C PHE A 34 -0.47 -6.83 2.40
N TRP A 35 -1.53 -6.31 3.00
CA TRP A 35 -1.77 -6.40 4.43
C TRP A 35 -3.15 -7.03 4.70
N GLU A 36 -3.19 -8.00 5.61
CA GLU A 36 -4.43 -8.62 6.09
C GLU A 36 -4.80 -8.04 7.46
N ALA A 37 -5.75 -7.11 7.50
CA ALA A 37 -6.33 -6.66 8.75
C ALA A 37 -7.37 -7.69 9.24
N PRO A 38 -7.47 -7.94 10.57
CA PRO A 38 -8.40 -8.93 11.11
C PRO A 38 -9.87 -8.61 10.84
N ASN A 39 -10.21 -7.33 10.73
CA ASN A 39 -11.56 -6.84 10.49
C ASN A 39 -11.54 -5.41 9.95
N ARG A 40 -12.72 -4.89 9.60
CA ARG A 40 -12.88 -3.52 9.08
C ARG A 40 -12.39 -2.46 10.06
N ASP A 41 -12.68 -2.59 11.36
CA ASP A 41 -12.27 -1.60 12.36
C ASP A 41 -10.73 -1.51 12.47
N ALA A 42 -10.04 -2.66 12.47
CA ALA A 42 -8.60 -2.71 12.44
C ALA A 42 -8.02 -2.13 11.14
N ALA A 43 -8.68 -2.39 10.00
CA ALA A 43 -8.29 -1.80 8.73
C ALA A 43 -8.39 -0.27 8.76
N GLU A 44 -9.48 0.27 9.29
CA GLU A 44 -9.68 1.72 9.37
C GLU A 44 -8.70 2.39 10.33
N ARG A 45 -8.40 1.76 11.48
CA ARG A 45 -7.33 2.22 12.39
C ARG A 45 -5.96 2.21 11.72
N LEU A 46 -5.68 1.22 10.88
CA LEU A 46 -4.45 1.17 10.09
C LEU A 46 -4.40 2.31 9.08
N LEU A 47 -5.47 2.54 8.31
CA LEU A 47 -5.53 3.65 7.34
C LEU A 47 -5.40 5.01 8.03
N GLU A 48 -6.00 5.20 9.21
CA GLU A 48 -5.85 6.43 9.99
C GLU A 48 -4.38 6.66 10.41
N ALA A 49 -3.70 5.61 10.87
CA ALA A 49 -2.28 5.69 11.20
C ALA A 49 -1.43 6.00 9.97
N LEU A 50 -1.67 5.31 8.84
CA LEU A 50 -1.00 5.56 7.57
C LEU A 50 -1.26 6.97 7.03
N ASN A 51 -2.45 7.53 7.25
CA ASN A 51 -2.76 8.89 6.84
C ASN A 51 -1.95 9.93 7.62
N ARG A 52 -1.67 9.69 8.91
CA ARG A 52 -0.73 10.53 9.66
C ARG A 52 0.68 10.46 9.07
N CYS A 53 1.13 9.26 8.66
CA CYS A 53 2.40 9.10 7.93
C CYS A 53 2.39 9.85 6.58
N ALA A 54 1.28 9.80 5.84
CA ALA A 54 1.11 10.48 4.56
C ALA A 54 1.21 12.00 4.70
N ILE A 55 0.49 12.57 5.68
CA ILE A 55 0.52 14.00 5.98
C ILE A 55 1.93 14.45 6.36
N ALA A 56 2.63 13.68 7.20
CA ALA A 56 3.99 13.96 7.60
C ALA A 56 4.97 13.97 6.41
N THR A 57 4.74 13.09 5.44
CA THR A 57 5.60 12.93 4.26
C THR A 57 5.30 13.94 3.17
N TYR A 58 4.04 14.38 3.04
CA TYR A 58 3.58 15.32 2.00
C TYR A 58 3.93 16.78 2.29
N ARG A 59 4.32 17.12 3.53
CA ARG A 59 4.46 18.51 3.99
C ARG A 59 5.50 19.33 3.19
N ASP A 60 6.61 18.71 2.78
CA ASP A 60 7.82 19.43 2.38
C ASP A 60 8.21 19.20 0.90
N THR A 61 9.35 18.55 0.65
CA THR A 61 9.86 18.15 -0.67
C THR A 61 9.61 16.64 -0.81
N PRO A 62 9.35 16.10 -2.01
CA PRO A 62 8.92 14.72 -2.14
C PRO A 62 10.04 13.75 -1.73
N CYS A 63 10.00 13.22 -0.50
CA CYS A 63 10.75 12.02 -0.15
C CYS A 63 10.13 10.79 -0.82
N VAL A 64 8.82 10.85 -1.04
CA VAL A 64 8.03 9.77 -1.62
C VAL A 64 7.06 10.40 -2.62
N PRO A 65 7.29 10.30 -3.95
CA PRO A 65 6.38 10.87 -4.94
C PRO A 65 4.99 10.25 -4.91
N THR A 66 4.87 8.97 -4.54
CA THR A 66 3.61 8.23 -4.40
C THR A 66 3.59 7.56 -3.03
N TYR A 67 2.57 7.86 -2.21
CA TYR A 67 2.36 7.23 -0.91
C TYR A 67 0.88 6.87 -0.80
N PHE A 68 0.50 5.78 -1.44
CA PHE A 68 -0.90 5.42 -1.70
C PHE A 68 -1.29 4.14 -0.97
N PHE A 69 -2.28 4.20 -0.10
CA PHE A 69 -2.88 3.04 0.56
C PHE A 69 -4.39 3.08 0.44
N ARG A 70 -5.03 1.90 0.48
CA ARG A 70 -6.49 1.77 0.51
C ARG A 70 -6.91 0.41 1.08
N ILE A 71 -8.17 0.31 1.50
CA ILE A 71 -8.83 -0.99 1.53
C ILE A 71 -9.11 -1.39 0.08
N SER A 72 -8.58 -2.53 -0.33
CA SER A 72 -8.66 -2.96 -1.72
C SER A 72 -10.02 -3.60 -2.00
N ASN A 73 -10.79 -2.98 -2.90
CA ASN A 73 -12.00 -3.60 -3.43
C ASN A 73 -11.65 -4.70 -4.42
N ASN A 74 -10.51 -4.55 -5.13
CA ASN A 74 -9.96 -5.63 -5.94
C ASN A 74 -9.71 -6.88 -5.06
N ASP A 75 -9.28 -6.71 -3.80
CA ASP A 75 -9.01 -7.82 -2.89
C ASP A 75 -10.08 -8.12 -1.84
N ALA A 76 -11.33 -7.69 -2.07
CA ALA A 76 -12.43 -7.85 -1.11
C ALA A 76 -12.71 -9.30 -0.67
N ASN A 77 -12.36 -10.29 -1.51
CA ASN A 77 -12.55 -11.72 -1.24
C ASN A 77 -11.24 -12.49 -1.05
N LEU A 78 -10.10 -11.79 -0.97
CA LEU A 78 -8.77 -12.41 -0.96
C LEU A 78 -8.56 -13.38 0.21
N TYR A 79 -9.15 -13.08 1.37
CA TYR A 79 -8.94 -13.85 2.60
C TYR A 79 -10.16 -14.70 3.01
N GLY A 80 -11.10 -14.91 2.09
CA GLY A 80 -12.28 -15.74 2.33
C GLY A 80 -13.32 -15.08 3.23
N ASP A 81 -14.17 -15.91 3.85
CA ASP A 81 -15.29 -15.48 4.68
C ASP A 81 -14.88 -15.19 6.14
N ALA A 82 -15.81 -14.60 6.90
CA ALA A 82 -15.61 -14.42 8.33
C ALA A 82 -15.40 -15.78 9.04
N PRO A 83 -14.41 -15.89 9.94
CA PRO A 83 -14.15 -17.11 10.67
C PRO A 83 -15.36 -17.45 11.54
N LYS A 84 -15.67 -18.75 11.66
CA LYS A 84 -16.80 -19.25 12.46
C LYS A 84 -16.32 -19.90 13.75
N LEU A 85 -15.21 -20.64 13.67
CA LEU A 85 -14.64 -21.39 14.78
C LEU A 85 -13.36 -20.74 15.29
N VAL A 86 -13.00 -21.06 16.53
CA VAL A 86 -11.77 -20.58 17.18
C VAL A 86 -10.52 -20.88 16.36
N LYS A 87 -10.43 -22.08 15.76
CA LYS A 87 -9.32 -22.48 14.88
C LYS A 87 -9.18 -21.63 13.61
N ASP A 88 -10.27 -21.02 13.15
CA ASP A 88 -10.29 -20.24 11.90
C ASP A 88 -9.89 -18.78 12.16
N HIS A 89 -9.94 -18.32 13.42
CA HIS A 89 -9.50 -16.98 13.80
C HIS A 89 -7.97 -16.94 13.98
N ALA A 90 -7.27 -16.47 12.95
CA ALA A 90 -5.81 -16.50 12.82
C ALA A 90 -5.03 -16.18 14.11
N GLN A 91 -5.35 -15.05 14.74
CA GLN A 91 -4.63 -14.59 15.94
C GLN A 91 -4.89 -15.45 17.19
N LEU A 92 -6.11 -15.98 17.35
CA LEU A 92 -6.50 -16.76 18.51
C LEU A 92 -6.01 -18.20 18.37
N ALA A 93 -6.17 -18.79 17.19
CA ALA A 93 -5.60 -20.09 16.84
C ALA A 93 -4.08 -20.10 17.03
N ALA A 94 -3.37 -19.05 16.60
CA ALA A 94 -1.94 -18.91 16.83
C ALA A 94 -1.58 -18.83 18.33
N ALA A 95 -2.36 -18.11 19.13
CA ALA A 95 -2.13 -17.98 20.56
C ALA A 95 -2.33 -19.32 21.31
N ILE A 96 -3.40 -20.05 21.00
CA ILE A 96 -3.69 -21.38 21.56
C ILE A 96 -2.59 -22.37 21.14
N LYS A 97 -2.17 -22.35 19.86
CA LYS A 97 -1.06 -23.17 19.37
C LYS A 97 0.24 -22.89 20.12
N LYS A 98 0.58 -21.62 20.41
CA LYS A 98 1.76 -21.26 21.20
C LYS A 98 1.75 -21.90 22.60
N LEU A 99 0.59 -21.94 23.27
CA LEU A 99 0.45 -22.64 24.55
C LEU A 99 0.71 -24.15 24.41
N GLY A 100 0.15 -24.77 23.36
CA GLY A 100 0.40 -26.19 23.06
C GLY A 100 1.86 -26.53 22.76
N LEU A 101 2.64 -25.55 22.29
CA LEU A 101 4.09 -25.66 22.05
C LEU A 101 4.95 -25.30 23.27
N GLY A 102 4.34 -25.07 24.44
CA GLY A 102 5.07 -24.80 25.69
C GLY A 102 5.52 -23.34 25.88
N VAL A 103 5.03 -22.39 25.08
CA VAL A 103 5.28 -20.97 25.33
C VAL A 103 4.64 -20.56 26.66
N PRO A 104 5.34 -19.84 27.56
CA PRO A 104 4.79 -19.46 28.86
C PRO A 104 3.46 -18.70 28.74
N ARG A 105 2.45 -19.10 29.51
CA ARG A 105 1.10 -18.50 29.47
C ARG A 105 1.12 -16.98 29.65
N ALA A 106 1.96 -16.46 30.56
CA ALA A 106 2.13 -15.02 30.76
C ALA A 106 2.57 -14.28 29.49
N ALA A 107 3.44 -14.88 28.67
CA ALA A 107 3.87 -14.29 27.40
C ALA A 107 2.74 -14.29 26.37
N VAL A 108 1.95 -15.36 26.29
CA VAL A 108 0.78 -15.44 25.39
C VAL A 108 -0.31 -14.43 25.79
N LEU A 109 -0.55 -14.27 27.09
CA LEU A 109 -1.48 -13.26 27.62
C LEU A 109 -1.06 -11.84 27.24
N SER A 110 0.23 -11.52 27.34
CA SER A 110 0.78 -10.24 26.91
C SER A 110 0.62 -10.00 25.40
N ASP A 111 0.81 -11.05 24.58
CA ASP A 111 0.61 -10.99 23.12
C ASP A 111 -0.86 -10.76 22.74
N LEU A 112 -1.81 -11.43 23.40
CA LEU A 112 -3.25 -11.19 23.18
C LEU A 112 -3.67 -9.77 23.55
N ALA A 113 -3.16 -9.23 24.66
CA ALA A 113 -3.45 -7.87 25.06
C ALA A 113 -3.00 -6.85 24.00
N LYS A 114 -1.82 -7.04 23.39
CA LYS A 114 -1.33 -6.21 22.26
C LYS A 114 -2.19 -6.34 20.99
N ARG A 115 -2.98 -7.41 20.90
CA ARG A 115 -3.93 -7.68 19.81
C ARG A 115 -5.36 -7.25 20.13
N ASN A 116 -5.61 -6.65 21.29
CA ASN A 116 -6.94 -6.33 21.80
C ASN A 116 -7.87 -7.56 21.89
N LEU A 117 -7.33 -8.73 22.18
CA LEU A 117 -8.10 -9.97 22.38
C LEU A 117 -8.24 -10.28 23.87
N ASP A 118 -9.42 -10.77 24.27
CA ASP A 118 -9.70 -11.12 25.66
C ASP A 118 -8.89 -12.37 26.07
N PRO A 119 -8.05 -12.28 27.12
CA PRO A 119 -7.32 -13.41 27.70
C PRO A 119 -8.13 -14.68 27.95
N LYS A 120 -9.42 -14.54 28.29
CA LYS A 120 -10.27 -15.69 28.62
C LYS A 120 -10.52 -16.61 27.42
N TYR A 121 -10.25 -16.14 26.20
CA TYR A 121 -10.44 -16.92 24.98
C TYR A 121 -9.38 -18.01 24.79
N LEU A 122 -8.29 -18.00 25.57
CA LEU A 122 -7.23 -19.01 25.48
C LEU A 122 -7.65 -20.41 25.94
N ASP A 123 -8.67 -20.50 26.79
CA ASP A 123 -9.15 -21.78 27.33
C ASP A 123 -10.31 -22.37 26.49
N LEU A 124 -10.63 -21.75 25.34
CA LEU A 124 -11.63 -22.27 24.42
C LEU A 124 -11.11 -23.45 23.59
N ASP A 125 -12.01 -24.39 23.28
CA ASP A 125 -11.72 -25.46 22.32
C ASP A 125 -11.57 -24.87 20.90
N LEU A 126 -10.61 -25.39 20.13
CA LEU A 126 -10.36 -24.97 18.75
C LEU A 126 -11.58 -25.19 17.83
N LEU A 127 -12.45 -26.14 18.15
CA LEU A 127 -13.68 -26.44 17.45
C LEU A 127 -14.90 -25.71 18.01
N ALA A 128 -14.75 -24.92 19.07
CA ALA A 128 -15.83 -24.09 19.57
C ALA A 128 -16.13 -22.93 18.62
N GLU A 129 -17.38 -22.45 18.66
CA GLU A 129 -17.77 -21.21 18.01
C GLU A 129 -16.98 -20.03 18.58
N LEU A 130 -16.73 -19.03 17.73
CA LEU A 130 -16.09 -17.80 18.19
C LEU A 130 -16.96 -17.08 19.22
N PRO A 131 -16.35 -16.41 20.21
CA PRO A 131 -17.06 -15.51 21.11
C PRO A 131 -17.86 -14.43 20.33
N PRO A 132 -19.05 -14.01 20.80
CA PRO A 132 -19.91 -13.08 20.09
C PRO A 132 -19.21 -11.81 19.56
N PRO A 133 -18.28 -11.17 20.28
CA PRO A 133 -17.58 -9.99 19.76
C PRO A 133 -16.72 -10.25 18.51
N LEU A 134 -16.28 -11.49 18.28
CA LEU A 134 -15.42 -11.90 17.17
C LEU A 134 -16.19 -12.54 16.01
N GLN A 135 -17.48 -12.85 16.21
CA GLN A 135 -18.31 -13.45 15.17
C GLN A 135 -18.58 -12.44 14.03
N GLY A 136 -18.59 -12.91 12.79
CA GLY A 136 -18.88 -12.09 11.60
C GLY A 136 -17.77 -11.11 11.20
N GLN A 137 -16.64 -11.09 11.92
CA GLN A 137 -15.49 -10.25 11.61
C GLN A 137 -14.71 -10.81 10.41
N LYS A 138 -14.99 -10.31 9.20
CA LYS A 138 -14.28 -10.70 7.98
C LYS A 138 -12.91 -10.01 7.90
N PRO A 139 -11.81 -10.75 7.62
CA PRO A 139 -10.52 -10.13 7.32
C PRO A 139 -10.60 -9.20 6.09
N VAL A 140 -9.81 -8.14 6.11
CA VAL A 140 -9.84 -7.08 5.09
C VAL A 140 -8.46 -6.93 4.46
N ALA A 141 -8.43 -6.90 3.13
CA ALA A 141 -7.24 -6.62 2.36
C ALA A 141 -6.98 -5.13 2.25
N ILE A 142 -5.74 -4.74 2.58
CA ILE A 142 -5.24 -3.38 2.45
C ILE A 142 -4.01 -3.47 1.55
N GLU A 143 -3.98 -2.59 0.57
CA GLU A 143 -2.84 -2.41 -0.33
C GLU A 143 -2.16 -1.09 -0.01
N PHE A 144 -0.84 -1.06 -0.17
CA PHE A 144 -0.04 0.13 0.03
C PHE A 144 1.10 0.20 -0.98
N THR A 145 1.33 1.35 -1.58
CA THR A 145 2.38 1.59 -2.56
C THR A 145 3.18 2.82 -2.16
N GLU A 146 4.49 2.64 -2.06
CA GLU A 146 5.46 3.71 -1.86
C GLU A 146 6.45 3.74 -3.02
N LEU A 147 6.72 4.92 -3.56
CA LEU A 147 7.77 5.11 -4.56
C LEU A 147 8.90 5.94 -3.97
N TYR A 148 10.13 5.44 -4.06
CA TYR A 148 11.33 6.14 -3.63
C TYR A 148 12.25 6.35 -4.82
N LEU A 149 12.75 7.58 -4.98
CA LEU A 149 13.63 7.91 -6.11
C LEU A 149 15.10 7.62 -5.82
N ASP A 150 15.49 7.55 -4.55
CA ASP A 150 16.79 7.07 -4.11
C ASP A 150 16.76 6.65 -2.63
N GLU A 151 17.87 6.11 -2.15
CA GLU A 151 18.05 5.70 -0.76
C GLU A 151 17.91 6.86 0.24
N ARG A 152 18.33 8.08 -0.11
CA ARG A 152 18.25 9.24 0.80
C ARG A 152 16.78 9.57 1.08
N ALA A 153 15.96 9.48 0.05
CA ALA A 153 14.52 9.71 0.13
C ALA A 153 13.86 8.70 1.09
N PHE A 154 14.23 7.42 0.98
CA PHE A 154 13.79 6.38 1.92
C PHE A 154 14.24 6.67 3.35
N MET A 155 15.52 6.96 3.56
CA MET A 155 16.07 7.19 4.90
C MET A 155 15.47 8.43 5.58
N GLN A 156 15.18 9.49 4.83
CA GLN A 156 14.48 10.66 5.35
C GLN A 156 13.02 10.38 5.69
N HIS A 157 12.35 9.59 4.87
CA HIS A 157 10.99 9.15 5.14
C HIS A 157 10.93 8.28 6.42
N ALA A 158 11.72 7.21 6.48
CA ALA A 158 11.76 6.27 7.59
C ALA A 158 12.32 6.88 8.89
N GLY A 159 13.24 7.84 8.78
CA GLY A 159 13.85 8.53 9.92
C GLY A 159 13.04 9.72 10.46
N SER A 160 11.94 10.10 9.81
CA SER A 160 11.11 11.22 10.22
C SER A 160 10.40 10.91 11.55
N ARG A 161 10.57 11.77 12.57
CA ARG A 161 9.89 11.59 13.86
C ARG A 161 8.37 11.50 13.71
N ASP A 162 7.77 12.41 12.93
CA ASP A 162 6.31 12.43 12.72
C ASP A 162 5.82 11.14 12.05
N TYR A 163 6.67 10.54 11.20
CA TYR A 163 6.43 9.22 10.63
C TYR A 163 6.54 8.13 11.70
N LEU A 164 7.63 8.11 12.48
CA LEU A 164 7.89 7.10 13.51
C LEU A 164 6.80 7.07 14.59
N ASP A 165 6.28 8.24 14.99
CA ASP A 165 5.20 8.37 15.97
C ASP A 165 3.92 7.68 15.47
N ALA A 166 3.60 7.81 14.17
CA ALA A 166 2.47 7.12 13.55
C ALA A 166 2.75 5.65 13.21
N TYR A 167 3.98 5.33 12.78
CA TYR A 167 4.44 4.01 12.39
C TYR A 167 4.39 3.01 13.55
N GLY A 168 4.63 3.45 14.79
CA GLY A 168 4.43 2.61 15.98
C GLY A 168 2.99 2.06 16.09
N THR A 169 2.00 2.83 15.61
CA THR A 169 0.61 2.34 15.52
C THR A 169 0.47 1.34 14.38
N VAL A 170 1.00 1.64 13.19
CA VAL A 170 0.98 0.75 12.00
C VAL A 170 1.51 -0.65 12.35
N MET A 171 2.59 -0.72 13.13
CA MET A 171 3.23 -1.98 13.53
C MET A 171 2.55 -2.68 14.71
N SER A 172 1.40 -2.19 15.18
CA SER A 172 0.67 -2.81 16.28
C SER A 172 0.20 -4.22 15.90
N PRO A 173 0.51 -5.27 16.68
CA PRO A 173 0.17 -6.66 16.34
C PRO A 173 -1.33 -6.91 16.11
N GLY A 174 -2.20 -6.12 16.76
CA GLY A 174 -3.65 -6.20 16.58
C GLY A 174 -4.16 -5.73 15.23
N LEU A 175 -3.33 -5.06 14.41
CA LEU A 175 -3.73 -4.56 13.10
C LEU A 175 -3.46 -5.56 11.98
N SER A 176 -2.80 -6.69 12.25
CA SER A 176 -2.47 -7.68 11.22
C SER A 176 -2.66 -9.12 11.66
N ASN A 177 -3.24 -9.94 10.79
CA ASN A 177 -3.36 -11.38 10.99
C ASN A 177 -2.06 -12.12 10.67
N ARG A 178 -1.24 -11.62 9.75
CA ARG A 178 0.00 -12.24 9.30
C ARG A 178 1.09 -11.20 9.05
N ILE A 179 2.30 -11.66 8.78
CA ILE A 179 3.36 -10.75 8.33
C ILE A 179 2.94 -10.22 6.94
N PRO A 180 2.93 -8.90 6.71
CA PRO A 180 2.59 -8.33 5.41
C PRO A 180 3.50 -8.86 4.31
N THR A 181 2.95 -9.01 3.11
CA THR A 181 3.75 -9.38 1.93
C THR A 181 4.19 -8.13 1.22
N THR A 182 5.49 -7.86 1.21
CA THR A 182 6.07 -6.70 0.55
C THR A 182 6.73 -7.12 -0.77
N LEU A 183 6.25 -6.57 -1.88
CA LEU A 183 6.91 -6.67 -3.18
C LEU A 183 7.84 -5.47 -3.38
N ARG A 184 9.02 -5.74 -3.94
CA ARG A 184 9.92 -4.69 -4.41
C ARG A 184 10.05 -4.72 -5.92
N PHE A 185 10.00 -3.53 -6.52
CA PHE A 185 10.39 -3.27 -7.90
C PHE A 185 11.59 -2.33 -7.94
N GLY A 186 12.44 -2.47 -8.94
CA GLY A 186 13.53 -1.51 -9.21
C GLY A 186 14.81 -1.85 -8.48
N ASN A 187 15.69 -0.86 -8.36
CA ASN A 187 17.11 -1.06 -8.07
C ASN A 187 17.55 -0.25 -6.84
N PRO A 188 17.07 -0.58 -5.63
CA PRO A 188 17.62 0.00 -4.41
C PRO A 188 19.12 -0.28 -4.30
N THR A 189 19.82 0.47 -3.48
CA THR A 189 21.23 0.19 -3.18
C THR A 189 21.38 -1.12 -2.40
N GLN A 190 22.51 -1.80 -2.57
CA GLN A 190 22.79 -3.06 -1.86
C GLN A 190 22.74 -2.88 -0.34
N ASP A 191 23.23 -1.73 0.16
CA ASP A 191 23.22 -1.40 1.59
C ASP A 191 21.78 -1.39 2.16
N MET A 192 20.83 -0.80 1.41
CA MET A 192 19.43 -0.74 1.80
C MET A 192 18.76 -2.13 1.77
N ILE A 193 19.10 -2.96 0.78
CA ILE A 193 18.63 -4.36 0.72
C ILE A 193 19.06 -5.11 1.98
N GLU A 194 20.37 -5.14 2.24
CA GLU A 194 20.98 -5.96 3.30
C GLU A 194 20.60 -5.50 4.71
N LYS A 195 20.42 -4.19 4.92
CA LYS A 195 20.16 -3.64 6.25
C LYS A 195 18.68 -3.49 6.58
N ILE A 196 17.83 -3.30 5.58
CA ILE A 196 16.43 -2.90 5.81
C ILE A 196 15.47 -3.83 5.06
N LEU A 197 15.54 -3.85 3.73
CA LEU A 197 14.44 -4.43 2.94
C LEU A 197 14.32 -5.96 3.13
N GLU A 198 15.44 -6.68 3.09
CA GLU A 198 15.45 -8.12 3.34
C GLU A 198 15.19 -8.47 4.81
N PRO A 199 15.95 -7.96 5.81
CA PRO A 199 15.79 -8.41 7.19
C PRO A 199 14.51 -7.88 7.86
N MET A 200 14.10 -6.64 7.57
CA MET A 200 12.98 -6.00 8.26
C MET A 200 11.67 -6.16 7.50
N LEU A 201 11.66 -5.92 6.18
CA LEU A 201 10.44 -5.97 5.37
C LEU A 201 10.19 -7.33 4.73
N ARG A 202 11.21 -8.22 4.71
CA ARG A 202 11.15 -9.54 4.08
C ARG A 202 10.64 -9.45 2.65
N GLU A 203 11.21 -8.49 1.92
CA GLU A 203 10.78 -8.17 0.57
C GLU A 203 10.84 -9.38 -0.37
N GLN A 204 9.96 -9.37 -1.36
CA GLN A 204 10.01 -10.28 -2.49
C GLN A 204 10.37 -9.47 -3.73
N VAL A 205 11.52 -9.79 -4.31
CA VAL A 205 12.03 -9.09 -5.49
C VAL A 205 11.17 -9.47 -6.69
N THR A 206 10.60 -8.46 -7.34
CA THR A 206 9.85 -8.62 -8.58
C THR A 206 10.60 -7.97 -9.73
N CYS A 207 10.88 -8.77 -10.76
CA CYS A 207 11.49 -8.28 -11.98
C CYS A 207 10.53 -7.36 -12.72
N LEU A 208 11.03 -6.21 -13.18
CA LEU A 208 10.27 -5.36 -14.09
C LEU A 208 10.18 -6.04 -15.45
N SER A 209 8.95 -6.13 -15.97
CA SER A 209 8.75 -6.44 -17.38
C SER A 209 9.24 -5.30 -18.26
N SER A 210 9.56 -5.57 -19.52
CA SER A 210 10.09 -4.56 -20.44
C SER A 210 9.12 -3.39 -20.65
N ASP A 211 7.82 -3.62 -20.52
CA ASP A 211 6.73 -2.65 -20.62
C ASP A 211 6.39 -1.93 -19.29
N SER A 212 7.07 -2.27 -18.20
CA SER A 212 6.89 -1.59 -16.90
C SER A 212 7.76 -0.33 -16.80
N THR A 213 7.35 0.62 -15.98
CA THR A 213 8.11 1.81 -15.63
C THR A 213 7.88 2.17 -14.16
N ILE A 214 8.95 2.36 -13.39
CA ILE A 214 8.83 2.71 -11.96
C ILE A 214 8.71 4.21 -11.75
N TRP A 215 9.28 5.02 -12.65
CA TRP A 215 9.22 6.47 -12.54
C TRP A 215 9.41 7.14 -13.88
N ASN A 216 8.38 7.85 -14.31
CA ASN A 216 8.47 8.94 -15.26
C ASN A 216 8.06 10.21 -14.56
N GLN A 217 8.96 11.19 -14.57
CA GLN A 217 8.64 12.50 -14.04
C GLN A 217 7.57 13.15 -14.92
N PRO A 218 6.41 13.55 -14.34
CA PRO A 218 5.40 14.24 -15.11
C PRO A 218 5.87 15.66 -15.45
N GLY A 219 5.68 16.08 -16.70
CA GLY A 219 6.06 17.43 -17.14
C GLY A 219 5.25 18.56 -16.46
N ARG A 220 4.12 18.24 -15.84
CA ARG A 220 3.32 19.15 -15.01
C ARG A 220 2.63 18.38 -13.91
N PHE A 221 2.43 19.01 -12.75
CA PHE A 221 1.48 18.50 -11.76
C PHE A 221 0.03 18.72 -12.23
N SER A 222 -0.82 17.74 -11.99
CA SER A 222 -2.27 17.83 -12.19
C SER A 222 -2.97 17.21 -10.99
N LYS A 223 -4.09 17.82 -10.55
CA LYS A 223 -4.97 17.22 -9.54
C LYS A 223 -5.82 16.09 -10.10
N ASP A 224 -5.91 16.00 -11.43
CA ASP A 224 -6.62 14.94 -12.13
C ASP A 224 -5.61 13.85 -12.47
N HIS A 225 -5.46 12.90 -11.56
CA HIS A 225 -4.64 11.71 -11.74
C HIS A 225 -5.32 10.53 -11.06
N PHE A 226 -5.02 9.32 -11.50
CA PHE A 226 -5.70 8.11 -11.04
C PHE A 226 -4.78 6.90 -11.07
N VAL A 227 -5.02 5.95 -10.17
CA VAL A 227 -4.38 4.64 -10.19
C VAL A 227 -5.37 3.60 -10.68
N VAL A 228 -4.96 2.80 -11.64
CA VAL A 228 -5.66 1.60 -12.09
C VAL A 228 -4.94 0.39 -11.50
N SER A 229 -5.68 -0.55 -10.92
CA SER A 229 -5.17 -1.85 -10.44
C SER A 229 -6.08 -2.94 -10.95
N VAL A 230 -5.57 -3.82 -11.80
CA VAL A 230 -6.40 -4.76 -12.57
C VAL A 230 -5.78 -6.13 -12.56
N ASP A 231 -6.60 -7.14 -12.31
CA ASP A 231 -6.22 -8.54 -12.26
C ASP A 231 -6.58 -9.25 -13.55
N TYR A 232 -5.65 -10.04 -14.05
CA TYR A 232 -5.78 -10.86 -15.24
C TYR A 232 -5.35 -12.29 -14.96
N GLU A 233 -5.82 -13.23 -15.78
CA GLU A 233 -5.34 -14.61 -15.73
C GLU A 233 -3.92 -14.70 -16.29
N SER A 234 -2.96 -15.19 -15.48
CA SER A 234 -1.53 -15.11 -15.79
C SER A 234 -1.14 -15.75 -17.11
N VAL A 235 -1.73 -16.91 -17.45
CA VAL A 235 -1.39 -17.66 -18.67
C VAL A 235 -1.62 -16.81 -19.93
N MET A 236 -2.70 -16.03 -19.93
CA MET A 236 -3.05 -15.16 -21.05
C MET A 236 -2.28 -13.85 -21.01
N PHE A 237 -2.03 -13.33 -19.80
CA PHE A 237 -1.58 -11.96 -19.62
C PHE A 237 -0.06 -11.78 -19.59
N ASP A 238 0.70 -12.80 -19.19
CA ASP A 238 2.16 -12.73 -19.13
C ASP A 238 2.78 -12.57 -20.54
N SER A 239 2.05 -12.95 -21.60
CA SER A 239 2.45 -12.76 -23.01
C SER A 239 1.84 -11.53 -23.68
N TYR A 240 0.91 -10.83 -23.01
CA TYR A 240 0.31 -9.61 -23.53
C TYR A 240 1.36 -8.49 -23.56
N VAL A 241 1.48 -7.82 -24.70
CA VAL A 241 2.39 -6.70 -24.91
C VAL A 241 1.57 -5.43 -24.92
N PHE A 242 1.71 -4.64 -23.85
CA PHE A 242 1.09 -3.34 -23.78
C PHE A 242 1.75 -2.34 -24.72
N SER A 243 0.99 -1.33 -25.12
CA SER A 243 1.55 -0.26 -25.95
C SER A 243 2.66 0.50 -25.20
N SER A 244 3.49 1.22 -25.96
CA SER A 244 4.52 2.12 -25.40
C SER A 244 3.95 3.24 -24.52
N MET A 245 2.62 3.44 -24.49
CA MET A 245 1.97 4.39 -23.61
C MET A 245 2.30 4.13 -22.13
N TYR A 246 2.37 2.87 -21.71
CA TYR A 246 2.67 2.51 -20.32
C TYR A 246 4.08 2.92 -19.90
N GLN A 247 5.01 2.96 -20.85
CA GLN A 247 6.38 3.39 -20.63
C GLN A 247 6.57 4.90 -20.73
N ASN A 248 5.78 5.58 -21.55
CA ASN A 248 6.05 6.98 -21.91
C ASN A 248 5.13 7.98 -21.18
N GLU A 249 3.92 7.54 -20.82
CA GLU A 249 2.86 8.44 -20.35
C GLU A 249 2.49 8.22 -18.89
N CYS A 250 2.70 7.00 -18.37
CA CYS A 250 2.41 6.66 -16.98
C CYS A 250 3.51 7.19 -16.08
N VAL A 251 3.13 7.78 -14.94
CA VAL A 251 4.09 8.15 -13.89
C VAL A 251 4.80 6.89 -13.38
N TRP A 252 4.03 5.81 -13.23
CA TRP A 252 4.55 4.47 -13.06
C TRP A 252 3.53 3.45 -13.56
N SER A 253 4.02 2.31 -14.02
CA SER A 253 3.25 1.12 -14.39
C SER A 253 4.06 -0.13 -14.05
N VAL A 254 3.48 -1.02 -13.27
CA VAL A 254 4.12 -2.28 -12.86
C VAL A 254 3.18 -3.44 -13.11
N ARG A 255 3.74 -4.53 -13.64
CA ARG A 255 3.05 -5.81 -13.81
C ARG A 255 3.72 -6.88 -12.97
N PHE A 256 2.95 -7.63 -12.19
CA PHE A 256 3.49 -8.65 -11.30
C PHE A 256 2.51 -9.79 -11.03
N ARG A 257 3.03 -10.98 -10.73
CA ARG A 257 2.20 -12.08 -10.24
C ARG A 257 1.69 -11.77 -8.85
N HIS A 258 0.39 -11.92 -8.65
CA HIS A 258 -0.25 -11.63 -7.38
C HIS A 258 0.30 -12.59 -6.31
N PRO A 259 0.90 -12.09 -5.21
CA PRO A 259 1.66 -12.96 -4.31
C PRO A 259 0.79 -13.87 -3.43
N ILE A 260 -0.53 -13.64 -3.43
CA ILE A 260 -1.50 -14.38 -2.61
C ILE A 260 -2.53 -15.13 -3.49
N ARG A 261 -2.68 -14.77 -4.77
CA ARG A 261 -3.69 -15.38 -5.66
C ARG A 261 -2.96 -16.19 -6.71
N ASP A 262 -3.27 -17.47 -6.77
CA ASP A 262 -2.70 -18.35 -7.78
C ASP A 262 -3.21 -17.95 -9.17
N ASN A 263 -2.30 -18.01 -10.16
CA ASN A 263 -2.59 -17.74 -11.58
C ASN A 263 -3.19 -16.35 -11.89
N VAL A 264 -2.95 -15.38 -11.02
CA VAL A 264 -3.34 -13.98 -11.25
C VAL A 264 -2.10 -13.13 -11.46
N THR A 265 -2.12 -12.32 -12.52
CA THR A 265 -1.15 -11.24 -12.75
C THR A 265 -1.87 -9.91 -12.60
N ARG A 266 -1.32 -9.02 -11.77
CA ARG A 266 -1.84 -7.68 -11.51
C ARG A 266 -1.05 -6.66 -12.32
N LEU A 267 -1.77 -5.76 -12.98
CA LEU A 267 -1.26 -4.53 -13.56
C LEU A 267 -1.66 -3.37 -12.66
N MET A 268 -0.69 -2.57 -12.22
CA MET A 268 -0.95 -1.31 -11.53
C MET A 268 -0.32 -0.15 -12.28
N THR A 269 -1.08 0.92 -12.50
CA THR A 269 -0.64 2.07 -13.30
C THR A 269 -1.15 3.37 -12.72
N LEU A 270 -0.27 4.36 -12.56
CA LEU A 270 -0.62 5.76 -12.25
C LEU A 270 -0.50 6.63 -13.50
N LEU A 271 -1.58 7.30 -13.87
CA LEU A 271 -1.63 8.24 -14.99
C LEU A 271 -2.18 9.60 -14.53
N ILE A 272 -1.68 10.67 -15.15
CA ILE A 272 -2.35 11.97 -15.14
C ILE A 272 -3.46 11.96 -16.19
N TRP A 273 -4.66 12.42 -15.82
CA TRP A 273 -5.78 12.47 -16.73
C TRP A 273 -5.47 13.33 -17.96
N ASP A 274 -5.62 12.68 -19.10
CA ASP A 274 -5.66 13.25 -20.43
C ASP A 274 -6.67 12.42 -21.22
N GLU A 275 -7.64 13.06 -21.87
CA GLU A 275 -8.84 12.36 -22.37
C GLU A 275 -8.48 11.32 -23.45
N GLU A 276 -7.61 11.68 -24.39
CA GLU A 276 -7.16 10.78 -25.47
C GLU A 276 -6.35 9.62 -24.92
N LYS A 277 -5.33 9.91 -24.10
CA LYS A 277 -4.46 8.90 -23.50
C LYS A 277 -5.24 7.97 -22.57
N SER A 278 -6.07 8.51 -21.69
CA SER A 278 -6.87 7.71 -20.74
C SER A 278 -7.86 6.82 -21.48
N THR A 279 -8.49 7.32 -22.55
CA THR A 279 -9.37 6.52 -23.42
C THR A 279 -8.62 5.34 -24.03
N HIS A 280 -7.42 5.57 -24.55
CA HIS A 280 -6.57 4.52 -25.11
C HIS A 280 -6.17 3.48 -24.06
N LEU A 281 -5.72 3.94 -22.88
CA LEU A 281 -5.38 3.08 -21.75
C LEU A 281 -6.55 2.18 -21.35
N PHE A 282 -7.72 2.76 -21.13
CA PHE A 282 -8.88 1.98 -20.71
C PHE A 282 -9.30 0.99 -21.78
N LYS A 283 -9.24 1.36 -23.06
CA LYS A 283 -9.51 0.43 -24.14
C LYS A 283 -8.57 -0.77 -24.12
N GLU A 284 -7.26 -0.56 -23.99
CA GLU A 284 -6.29 -1.66 -23.86
C GLU A 284 -6.57 -2.53 -22.64
N ILE A 285 -6.86 -1.91 -21.49
CA ILE A 285 -7.21 -2.63 -20.26
C ILE A 285 -8.44 -3.51 -20.47
N THR A 286 -9.49 -3.00 -21.13
CA THR A 286 -10.72 -3.75 -21.39
C THR A 286 -10.56 -4.82 -22.45
N ASP A 287 -9.80 -4.54 -23.52
CA ASP A 287 -9.53 -5.48 -24.62
C ASP A 287 -8.69 -6.66 -24.14
N ALA A 288 -7.83 -6.46 -23.12
CA ALA A 288 -7.12 -7.53 -22.42
C ALA A 288 -8.02 -8.39 -21.51
N ASN A 289 -9.34 -8.11 -21.46
CA ASN A 289 -10.37 -8.88 -20.76
C ASN A 289 -10.01 -9.21 -19.30
N PRO A 290 -10.03 -8.20 -18.41
CA PRO A 290 -9.63 -8.41 -17.02
C PRO A 290 -10.56 -9.37 -16.29
N ILE A 291 -10.08 -9.98 -15.21
CA ILE A 291 -10.93 -10.71 -14.27
C ILE A 291 -11.76 -9.69 -13.49
N GLN A 292 -11.08 -8.67 -12.98
CA GLN A 292 -11.62 -7.61 -12.15
C GLN A 292 -10.59 -6.48 -12.03
N GLY A 293 -11.02 -5.31 -11.59
CA GLY A 293 -10.11 -4.22 -11.31
C GLY A 293 -10.74 -3.09 -10.54
N GLU A 294 -9.87 -2.19 -10.09
CA GLU A 294 -10.21 -1.06 -9.26
C GLU A 294 -9.45 0.17 -9.75
N ILE A 295 -10.18 1.25 -10.00
CA ILE A 295 -9.64 2.55 -10.38
C ILE A 295 -9.88 3.53 -9.25
N TYR A 296 -8.79 4.01 -8.66
CA TYR A 296 -8.82 5.04 -7.64
C TYR A 296 -8.58 6.40 -8.31
N ALA A 297 -9.58 7.27 -8.33
CA ALA A 297 -9.47 8.64 -8.81
C ALA A 297 -8.99 9.56 -7.69
N ALA A 298 -8.15 10.55 -7.98
CA ALA A 298 -7.68 11.52 -6.98
C ALA A 298 -8.78 12.45 -6.46
N ASN A 299 -9.85 12.67 -7.23
CA ASN A 299 -10.96 13.55 -6.85
C ASN A 299 -12.32 13.08 -7.42
N GLU A 300 -13.41 13.56 -6.83
CA GLU A 300 -14.79 13.19 -7.18
C GLU A 300 -15.19 13.59 -8.60
N GLU A 301 -14.63 14.67 -9.16
CA GLU A 301 -14.94 15.09 -10.53
C GLU A 301 -14.34 14.09 -11.53
N LEU A 302 -13.09 13.68 -11.29
CA LEU A 302 -12.41 12.67 -12.08
C LEU A 302 -13.07 11.30 -11.96
N GLU A 303 -13.52 10.91 -10.77
CA GLU A 303 -14.31 9.69 -10.56
C GLU A 303 -15.51 9.64 -11.51
N LYS A 304 -16.30 10.72 -11.56
CA LYS A 304 -17.49 10.81 -12.43
C LYS A 304 -17.12 10.72 -13.91
N LYS A 305 -16.02 11.37 -14.34
CA LYS A 305 -15.51 11.28 -15.73
C LYS A 305 -15.15 9.84 -16.09
N ILE A 306 -14.42 9.15 -15.22
CA ILE A 306 -14.03 7.75 -15.43
C ILE A 306 -15.25 6.83 -15.44
N GLN A 307 -16.21 7.02 -14.53
CA GLN A 307 -17.45 6.23 -14.49
C GLN A 307 -18.29 6.37 -15.75
N LEU A 308 -18.39 7.58 -16.31
CA LEU A 308 -19.07 7.82 -17.57
C LEU A 308 -18.38 7.09 -18.73
N PHE A 309 -17.05 7.11 -18.75
CA PHE A 309 -16.27 6.41 -19.77
C PHE A 309 -16.43 4.89 -19.69
N LEU A 310 -16.42 4.33 -18.48
CA LEU A 310 -16.50 2.88 -18.24
C LEU A 310 -17.94 2.36 -18.21
N HIS A 311 -18.93 3.16 -18.62
CA HIS A 311 -20.33 2.77 -18.55
C HIS A 311 -20.58 1.42 -19.25
N GLY A 312 -21.07 0.44 -18.49
CA GLY A 312 -21.31 -0.94 -18.97
C GLY A 312 -20.18 -1.93 -18.69
N ASN A 313 -19.00 -1.50 -18.25
CA ASN A 313 -17.94 -2.40 -17.81
C ASN A 313 -18.13 -2.76 -16.32
N THR A 314 -18.68 -3.95 -16.07
CA THR A 314 -18.97 -4.43 -14.71
C THR A 314 -17.76 -4.96 -13.95
N LYS A 315 -16.60 -5.08 -14.62
CA LYS A 315 -15.40 -5.66 -14.02
C LYS A 315 -14.50 -4.63 -13.34
N LEU A 316 -14.66 -3.34 -13.66
CA LEU A 316 -13.86 -2.26 -13.11
C LEU A 316 -14.71 -1.41 -12.17
N VAL A 317 -14.28 -1.30 -10.92
CA VAL A 317 -14.91 -0.44 -9.91
C VAL A 317 -14.12 0.86 -9.81
N VAL A 318 -14.80 2.00 -9.93
CA VAL A 318 -14.19 3.32 -9.74
C VAL A 318 -14.50 3.83 -8.33
N ASN A 319 -13.51 4.36 -7.63
CA ASN A 319 -13.69 4.95 -6.31
C ASN A 319 -12.79 6.17 -6.06
N ASN A 320 -13.16 6.93 -5.02
CA ASN A 320 -12.43 8.09 -4.49
C ASN A 320 -12.45 8.05 -2.95
N ASP A 321 -12.02 6.94 -2.34
CA ASP A 321 -12.06 6.82 -0.87
C ASP A 321 -11.13 7.86 -0.20
N ARG A 322 -11.72 8.80 0.54
CA ARG A 322 -11.00 9.86 1.27
C ARG A 322 -10.07 9.35 2.37
N LYS A 323 -10.14 8.06 2.73
CA LYS A 323 -9.22 7.41 3.67
C LYS A 323 -7.94 6.86 3.02
N ALA A 324 -7.68 7.20 1.75
CA ALA A 324 -6.44 6.84 1.08
C ALA A 324 -5.30 7.85 1.30
N GLY A 325 -4.09 7.43 0.95
CA GLY A 325 -2.92 8.32 0.86
C GLY A 325 -2.97 9.23 -0.38
N TYR A 326 -1.84 9.83 -0.73
CA TYR A 326 -1.72 10.61 -1.96
C TYR A 326 -1.10 9.78 -3.08
N LEU A 327 -1.69 9.83 -4.27
CA LEU A 327 -1.16 9.13 -5.44
C LEU A 327 0.10 9.84 -5.98
N LEU A 328 0.09 11.18 -5.96
CA LEU A 328 1.16 12.00 -6.53
C LEU A 328 1.41 13.25 -5.69
N HIS A 329 2.67 13.48 -5.31
CA HIS A 329 3.07 14.65 -4.54
C HIS A 329 2.90 15.95 -5.36
N ALA A 330 2.45 17.06 -4.76
CA ALA A 330 2.22 18.32 -5.52
C ALA A 330 3.47 18.88 -6.22
N LYS A 331 4.66 18.61 -5.66
CA LYS A 331 5.95 19.09 -6.16
C LYS A 331 6.69 18.10 -7.08
N VAL A 332 6.04 17.04 -7.57
CA VAL A 332 6.75 16.05 -8.42
C VAL A 332 7.35 16.65 -9.70
N SER A 333 6.76 17.70 -10.25
CA SER A 333 7.30 18.38 -11.43
C SER A 333 8.55 19.21 -11.13
N GLU A 334 8.85 19.49 -9.86
CA GLU A 334 10.04 20.22 -9.41
C GLU A 334 11.25 19.30 -9.16
N LEU A 335 11.05 17.98 -9.23
CA LEU A 335 12.12 17.01 -9.03
C LEU A 335 13.12 17.07 -10.18
N VAL A 336 14.38 16.76 -9.91
CA VAL A 336 15.48 16.80 -10.89
C VAL A 336 16.32 15.55 -10.70
N CYS A 337 16.63 14.87 -11.80
CA CYS A 337 17.52 13.72 -11.77
C CYS A 337 18.98 14.21 -11.77
N GLU A 338 19.76 13.75 -10.80
CA GLU A 338 21.22 13.83 -10.80
C GLU A 338 21.75 12.73 -11.74
N SER A 339 22.31 13.18 -12.86
CA SER A 339 22.85 12.33 -13.92
C SER A 339 24.15 11.65 -13.53
#